data_AF-A0A4V2HTJ4-F1
#
_entry.id   AF-A0A4V2HTJ4-F1
#
_cell.length_a   1.000
_cell.length_b   1.000
_cell.length_c   1.000
_cell.angle_alpha   90.00
_cell.angle_beta   90.00
_cell.angle_gamma   90.00
#
_symmetry.space_group_name_H-M   'P 1'
#
loop_
_entity.id
_entity.type
_entity.pdbx_description
1 polymer ?
#
loop_
_entity_poly.entity_id
_entity_poly.type
_entity_poly.pdbx_seq_one_letter_code
_entity_poly.pdbx_strand_id
1 'polypeptide(L)' 'MKKDDVTCPKCGAGFRRIELSSEKGEPGEYRCPACGTSLETFNGDSSVAYRLTIQPSIRAFKD' A
#
# COMPACT_ATOMS: atom_id res chain seq x y z
N MET A 1 -5.98 6.81 -14.93
CA MET A 1 -4.98 6.27 -13.97
C MET A 1 -4.57 7.39 -13.03
N LYS A 2 -4.84 7.23 -11.72
CA LYS A 2 -4.39 8.14 -10.67
C LYS A 2 -3.16 7.57 -9.99
N LYS A 3 -2.24 8.42 -9.55
CA LYS A 3 -1.04 8.04 -8.82
C LYS A 3 -0.98 8.86 -7.54
N ASP A 4 -0.71 8.18 -6.43
CA ASP A 4 -0.56 8.78 -5.11
C ASP A 4 0.59 8.10 -4.36
N ASP A 5 1.04 8.67 -3.25
CA ASP A 5 2.14 8.13 -2.46
C ASP A 5 1.67 7.88 -1.02
N VAL A 6 1.76 6.62 -0.58
CA VAL A 6 1.33 6.19 0.74
C VAL A 6 2.56 5.86 1.58
N THR A 7 2.66 6.45 2.77
CA THR A 7 3.73 6.15 3.72
C THR A 7 3.17 5.35 4.90
N CYS A 8 3.81 4.24 5.23
CA CYS A 8 3.44 3.45 6.39
C CYS A 8 3.83 4.19 7.68
N PRO A 9 2.86 4.52 8.56
CA PRO A 9 3.15 5.28 9.78
C PRO A 9 3.96 4.48 10.81
N LYS A 10 3.94 3.14 10.73
CA LYS A 10 4.66 2.27 11.67
C LYS A 10 6.14 2.09 11.30
N CYS A 11 6.45 1.95 10.00
CA CYS A 11 7.79 1.57 9.57
C CYS A 11 8.49 2.54 8.60
N GLY A 12 7.79 3.59 8.18
CA GLY A 12 8.32 4.55 7.22
C GLY A 12 8.48 4.00 5.79
N ALA A 13 8.05 2.77 5.51
CA ALA A 13 8.01 2.26 4.14
C ALA A 13 7.10 3.15 3.27
N GLY A 14 7.61 3.55 2.12
CA GLY A 14 6.89 4.37 1.14
C GLY A 14 6.43 3.52 -0.04
N PHE A 15 5.21 3.78 -0.52
CA PHE A 15 4.59 3.05 -1.62
C PHE A 15 4.01 4.03 -2.64
N ARG A 16 4.29 3.78 -3.92
CA ARG A 16 3.53 4.39 -5.02
C ARG A 16 2.23 3.63 -5.18
N ARG A 17 1.11 4.29 -4.89
CA ARG A 17 -0.25 3.83 -5.15
C ARG A 17 -0.64 4.18 -6.58
N ILE A 18 -1.19 3.23 -7.32
CA ILE A 18 -1.70 3.42 -8.68
C ILE A 18 -3.14 2.90 -8.71
N GLU A 19 -4.07 3.76 -9.11
CA GLU A 19 -5.49 3.41 -9.23
C GLU A 19 -5.95 3.53 -10.69
N LEU A 20 -6.65 2.50 -11.14
CA LEU A 20 -7.20 2.37 -12.48
C LEU A 20 -8.73 2.29 -12.40
N SER A 21 -9.39 3.45 -12.43
CA SER A 21 -10.86 3.53 -12.39
C SER A 21 -11.58 2.93 -13.61
N SER A 22 -10.85 2.60 -14.67
CA SER A 22 -11.39 1.90 -15.84
C SER A 22 -11.48 0.39 -15.65
N GLU A 23 -10.89 -0.15 -14.58
CA GLU A 23 -10.85 -1.58 -14.28
C GLU A 23 -11.42 -1.80 -12.87
N LYS A 24 -12.32 -2.77 -12.72
CA LYS A 24 -12.83 -3.13 -11.38
C LYS A 24 -11.74 -3.83 -10.58
N GLY A 25 -11.68 -3.50 -9.29
CA GLY A 25 -10.80 -4.17 -8.34
C GLY A 25 -11.53 -5.23 -7.55
N GLU A 26 -10.80 -5.82 -6.60
CA GLU A 26 -11.36 -6.70 -5.58
C GLU A 26 -11.48 -5.91 -4.26
N PRO A 27 -12.56 -6.10 -3.48
CA PRO A 27 -12.63 -5.53 -2.14
C PRO A 27 -11.58 -6.18 -1.23
N GLY A 28 -11.00 -5.40 -0.32
CA GLY A 28 -9.97 -5.91 0.59
C GLY A 28 -9.21 -4.80 1.29
N GLU A 29 -8.13 -5.15 1.96
CA GLU A 29 -7.22 -4.20 2.59
C GLU A 29 -5.79 -4.40 2.08
N TYR A 30 -5.08 -3.29 1.89
CA TYR A 30 -3.64 -3.31 1.64
C TYR A 30 -2.90 -3.14 2.96
N ARG A 31 -2.16 -4.18 3.34
CA ARG A 31 -1.27 -4.17 4.50
C ARG A 31 0.16 -3.92 4.05
N CYS A 32 0.89 -3.15 4.84
CA CYS A 32 2.31 -2.93 4.63
C CYS A 32 3.06 -4.28 4.65
N PRO A 33 3.70 -4.70 3.54
CA PRO A 33 4.41 -5.99 3.49
C PRO A 33 5.61 -6.08 4.43
N ALA A 34 6.09 -4.96 4.95
CA ALA A 34 7.23 -4.93 5.88
C ALA A 34 6.83 -5.12 7.35
N CYS A 35 5.65 -4.66 7.77
CA CYS A 35 5.28 -4.59 9.20
C CYS A 35 3.86 -5.03 9.52
N GLY A 36 3.07 -5.40 8.50
CA GLY A 36 1.69 -5.87 8.60
C GLY A 36 0.64 -4.80 8.89
N THR A 37 1.04 -3.52 9.07
CA THR A 37 0.08 -2.43 9.34
C THR A 37 -0.85 -2.20 8.14
N SER A 38 -2.15 -2.22 8.38
CA SER A 38 -3.17 -1.83 7.39
C SER A 38 -2.99 -0.38 6.98
N LEU A 39 -2.88 -0.13 5.67
CA LEU A 39 -2.65 1.20 5.10
C LEU A 39 -3.90 1.75 4.42
N GLU A 40 -4.68 0.89 3.76
CA GLU A 40 -5.88 1.30 3.04
C GLU A 40 -6.85 0.13 2.91
N THR A 41 -8.15 0.44 2.80
CA THR A 41 -9.23 -0.52 2.53
C THR A 41 -9.95 -0.10 1.26
N PHE A 42 -10.20 -1.03 0.35
CA PHE A 42 -10.88 -0.81 -0.92
C PHE A 42 -12.21 -1.54 -0.94
N ASN A 43 -13.17 -0.96 -1.63
CA ASN A 43 -14.49 -1.54 -1.88
C ASN A 43 -14.56 -2.33 -3.22
N GLY A 44 -13.46 -2.40 -3.97
CA GLY A 44 -13.39 -3.07 -5.27
C GLY A 44 -13.91 -2.25 -6.46
N ASP A 45 -14.26 -0.96 -6.27
CA ASP A 45 -14.76 -0.12 -7.37
C ASP A 45 -13.71 0.12 -8.46
N SER A 46 -12.44 0.23 -8.05
CA SER A 46 -11.30 0.44 -8.94
C SER A 46 -10.17 -0.55 -8.60
N SER A 47 -9.43 -0.97 -9.62
CA SER A 47 -8.21 -1.75 -9.48
C SER A 47 -7.09 -0.87 -8.89
N VAL A 48 -6.47 -1.33 -7.80
CA VAL A 48 -5.43 -0.59 -7.07
C VAL A 48 -4.18 -1.45 -6.95
N ALA A 49 -3.03 -0.87 -7.29
CA ALA A 49 -1.72 -1.50 -7.17
C ALA A 49 -0.77 -0.64 -6.33
N TYR A 50 0.12 -1.30 -5.59
CA TYR A 50 1.14 -0.66 -4.77
C TYR A 50 2.53 -1.13 -5.19
N ARG A 51 3.46 -0.19 -5.31
CA ARG A 51 4.88 -0.48 -5.52
C ARG A 51 5.70 0.13 -4.40
N LEU A 52 6.50 -0.67 -3.70
CA LEU A 52 7.46 -0.17 -2.72
C LEU A 52 8.45 0.79 -3.39
N THR A 53 8.56 2.01 -2.87
CA THR A 53 9.47 3.06 -3.35
C THR A 53 10.51 3.45 -2.32
N ILE A 54 10.19 3.32 -1.03
CA ILE A 54 11.11 3.61 0.07
C ILE A 54 11.16 2.36 0.95
N GLN A 55 12.34 1.77 1.07
CA GLN A 55 12.54 0.67 2.02
C GLN A 55 12.33 1.20 3.45
N PRO A 56 11.62 0.45 4.31
CA PRO A 56 11.46 0.84 5.71
C PRO A 56 12.84 0.96 6.37
N SER A 57 13.03 1.97 7.20
CA SER A 57 14.27 2.18 7.97
C SER A 57 14.38 1.24 9.18
N ILE A 58 13.48 0.27 9.29
CA ILE A 58 13.33 -0.57 10.47
C ILE A 58 14.39 -1.68 10.51
N ARG A 59 15.40 -1.47 11.35
CA ARG A 59 16.23 -2.50 12.01
C ARG A 59 15.45 -3.43 12.97
N ALA A 60 14.12 -3.36 13.02
CA ALA A 60 13.26 -3.97 14.04
C ALA A 60 12.08 -4.77 13.45
N PHE A 61 12.39 -5.83 12.69
CA PHE A 61 11.52 -7.01 12.61
C PHE A 61 12.42 -8.25 12.60
N LYS A 62 12.99 -8.53 13.78
CA LYS A 62 13.39 -9.88 14.17
C LYS A 62 12.34 -10.32 15.19
N ASP A 63 11.46 -11.20 14.78
CA ASP A 63 10.91 -12.22 15.68
C ASP A 63 11.64 -13.53 15.31
#